data_AF-A0A8X6RZM4-F1
#
_entry.id   AF-A0A8X6RZM4-F1
#
_cell.length_a   1.000
_cell.length_b   1.000
_cell.length_c   1.000
_cell.angle_alpha   90.00
_cell.angle_beta   90.00
_cell.angle_gamma   90.00
#
_symmetry.space_group_name_H-M   'P 1'
#
loop_
_entity.id
_entity.type
_entity.pdbx_description
1 polymer ?
#
loop_
_entity_poly.entity_id
_entity_poly.type
_entity_poly.pdbx_seq_one_letter_code
_entity_poly.pdbx_strand_id
1 'polypeptide(L)'
;MAFLCKGKKQDMLQLAEELGINATLNMTVSSLKIAITNSEGYEEEFVKNLYETVIANGKRLEELERAEKIRLEELVKEQALKEKELKLKFDLERFKIESRFRVNDESNDSTNTCSVTSLI
;
A
#
# COMPACT_ATOMS: atom_id res chain seq x y z
N MET A 1 -5.14 -18.04 35.43
CA MET A 1 -6.07 -17.72 34.31
C MET A 1 -6.12 -16.26 33.81
N ALA A 2 -5.60 -15.25 34.54
CA ALA A 2 -5.67 -13.84 34.08
C ALA A 2 -4.96 -13.57 32.74
N PHE A 3 -4.01 -14.43 32.35
CA PHE A 3 -3.26 -14.30 31.09
C PHE A 3 -4.16 -14.40 29.85
N LEU A 4 -5.27 -15.13 29.91
CA LEU A 4 -6.26 -15.23 28.83
C LEU A 4 -6.96 -13.88 28.55
N CYS A 5 -6.84 -12.88 29.43
CA CYS A 5 -7.34 -11.52 29.19
C CYS A 5 -6.35 -10.61 28.43
N LYS A 6 -5.11 -11.05 28.15
CA LYS A 6 -4.07 -10.20 27.54
C LYS A 6 -4.26 -9.97 26.03
N GLY A 7 -4.93 -10.89 25.33
CA GLY A 7 -5.07 -10.87 23.86
C GLY A 7 -6.49 -10.54 23.39
N LYS A 8 -6.65 -10.41 22.07
CA LYS A 8 -7.93 -10.22 21.39
C LYS A 8 -8.69 -11.54 21.33
N LYS A 9 -10.00 -11.48 21.06
CA LYS A 9 -10.82 -12.67 20.81
C LYS A 9 -10.25 -13.55 19.68
N GLN A 10 -9.68 -12.93 18.64
CA GLN A 10 -9.06 -13.65 17.53
C GLN A 10 -7.84 -14.47 17.99
N ASP A 11 -6.99 -13.89 18.85
CA ASP A 11 -5.84 -14.60 19.42
C ASP A 11 -6.30 -15.84 20.23
N MET A 12 -7.42 -15.74 20.94
CA MET A 12 -7.98 -16.88 21.68
C MET A 12 -8.56 -17.96 20.77
N LEU A 13 -9.13 -17.57 19.63
CA LEU A 13 -9.63 -18.53 18.63
C LEU A 13 -8.46 -19.31 18.02
N GLN A 14 -7.38 -18.61 17.68
CA GLN A 14 -6.16 -19.24 17.18
C GLN A 14 -5.53 -20.15 18.25
N LEU A 15 -5.47 -19.72 19.50
CA LEU A 15 -5.00 -20.57 20.60
C LEU A 15 -5.84 -21.86 20.71
N ALA A 16 -7.16 -21.74 20.62
CA ALA A 16 -8.04 -22.90 20.70
C ALA A 16 -7.84 -23.85 19.50
N GLU A 17 -7.63 -23.31 18.29
CA GLU A 17 -7.27 -24.09 17.11
C GLU A 17 -5.93 -24.83 17.29
N GLU A 18 -4.91 -24.16 17.83
CA GLU A 18 -3.60 -24.77 18.13
C GLU A 18 -3.69 -25.87 19.21
N LEU A 19 -4.63 -25.74 20.14
CA LEU A 19 -4.94 -26.78 21.15
C LEU A 19 -5.86 -27.90 20.61
N GLY A 20 -6.24 -27.85 19.33
CA GLY A 20 -7.17 -28.83 18.73
C GLY A 20 -8.61 -28.71 19.24
N ILE A 21 -8.96 -27.61 19.88
CA ILE A 21 -10.30 -27.32 20.38
C ILE A 21 -11.09 -26.69 19.24
N ASN A 22 -12.25 -27.27 18.92
CA ASN A 22 -13.09 -26.77 17.85
C ASN A 22 -13.78 -25.46 18.24
N ALA A 23 -13.07 -24.35 18.04
CA ALA A 23 -13.51 -23.01 18.37
C ALA A 23 -14.12 -22.30 17.16
N THR A 24 -15.31 -21.72 17.34
CA THR A 24 -16.01 -21.00 16.27
C THR A 24 -16.06 -19.50 16.55
N LEU A 25 -16.10 -18.68 15.50
CA LEU A 25 -16.20 -17.22 15.61
C LEU A 25 -17.44 -16.76 16.40
N ASN A 26 -18.48 -17.59 16.47
CA ASN A 26 -19.70 -17.31 17.23
C ASN A 26 -19.54 -17.50 18.74
N MET A 27 -18.49 -18.19 19.19
CA MET A 27 -18.22 -18.37 20.61
C MET A 27 -17.88 -17.03 21.28
N THR A 28 -18.37 -16.87 22.50
CA THR A 28 -18.01 -15.74 23.36
C THR A 28 -16.61 -15.94 23.93
N VAL A 29 -15.97 -14.84 24.35
CA VAL A 29 -14.68 -14.90 25.06
C VAL A 29 -14.78 -15.76 26.32
N SER A 30 -15.94 -15.72 27.01
CA SER A 30 -16.17 -16.55 28.20
C SER A 30 -16.22 -18.04 27.86
N SER A 31 -16.98 -18.42 26.83
CA SER A 31 -17.06 -19.83 26.39
C SER A 31 -15.72 -20.36 25.89
N LEU A 32 -14.90 -19.53 25.22
CA LEU A 32 -13.55 -19.92 24.81
C LEU A 32 -12.63 -20.18 26.00
N LYS A 33 -12.67 -19.31 27.02
CA LYS A 33 -11.90 -19.52 28.26
C LYS A 33 -12.25 -20.84 28.92
N ILE A 34 -13.56 -21.12 29.06
CA ILE A 34 -14.05 -22.35 29.66
C ILE A 34 -13.60 -23.57 28.85
N ALA A 35 -13.70 -23.52 27.51
CA ALA A 35 -13.29 -24.62 26.64
C ALA A 35 -11.79 -24.92 26.76
N ILE A 36 -10.95 -23.88 26.82
CA ILE A 36 -9.50 -24.02 26.99
C ILE A 36 -9.15 -24.62 28.34
N THR A 37 -9.75 -24.11 29.43
CA THR A 37 -9.41 -24.54 30.79
C THR A 37 -9.97 -25.90 31.16
N ASN A 38 -11.05 -26.33 30.51
CA ASN A 38 -11.65 -27.65 30.70
C ASN A 38 -11.14 -28.69 29.68
N SER A 39 -10.15 -28.34 28.86
CA SER A 39 -9.56 -29.29 27.92
C SER A 39 -8.78 -30.38 28.66
N GLU A 40 -8.86 -31.61 28.14
CA GLU A 40 -8.09 -32.73 28.66
C GLU A 40 -6.59 -32.46 28.43
N GLY A 41 -5.80 -32.45 29.51
CA GLY A 41 -4.38 -32.10 29.43
C GLY A 41 -4.09 -30.60 29.53
N TYR A 42 -5.00 -29.77 30.04
CA TYR A 42 -4.72 -28.37 30.32
C TYR A 42 -3.55 -28.19 31.30
N GLU A 43 -2.47 -27.59 30.81
CA GLU A 43 -1.32 -27.16 31.60
C GLU A 43 -1.17 -25.64 31.52
N GLU A 44 -1.32 -24.93 32.64
CA GLU A 44 -1.43 -23.47 32.66
C GLU A 44 -0.18 -22.79 32.07
N GLU A 45 1.03 -23.27 32.39
CA GLU A 45 2.27 -22.67 31.86
C GLU A 45 2.42 -22.90 30.36
N PHE A 46 2.12 -24.10 29.88
CA PHE A 46 2.15 -24.42 28.45
C PHE A 46 1.18 -23.53 27.68
N VAL A 47 -0.09 -23.48 28.11
CA VAL A 47 -1.12 -22.67 27.43
C VAL A 47 -0.78 -21.17 27.51
N LYS A 48 -0.19 -20.71 28.61
CA LYS A 48 0.27 -19.32 28.72
C LYS A 48 1.39 -19.01 27.73
N ASN A 49 2.41 -19.86 27.64
CA ASN A 49 3.53 -19.66 26.71
C ASN A 49 3.07 -19.74 25.25
N LEU A 50 2.15 -20.67 24.94
CA LEU A 50 1.53 -20.78 23.63
C LEU A 50 0.75 -19.50 23.28
N TYR A 51 -0.09 -19.02 24.21
CA TYR A 51 -0.88 -17.81 23.99
C TYR A 51 -0.02 -16.56 23.80
N GLU A 52 1.07 -16.43 24.57
CA GLU A 52 2.02 -15.33 24.41
C GLU A 52 2.69 -15.38 23.02
N THR A 53 2.97 -16.57 22.50
CA THR A 53 3.49 -16.78 21.13
C THR A 53 2.46 -16.40 20.07
N VAL A 54 1.20 -16.81 20.23
CA VAL A 54 0.10 -16.44 19.33
C VAL A 54 -0.06 -14.91 19.26
N ILE A 55 -0.12 -14.24 20.41
CA ILE A 55 -0.22 -12.77 20.47
C ILE A 55 0.98 -12.10 19.80
N ALA A 56 2.20 -12.61 20.02
CA ALA A 56 3.40 -12.07 19.40
C ALA A 56 3.39 -12.23 17.87
N ASN A 57 2.96 -13.39 17.37
CA ASN A 57 2.83 -13.67 15.95
C ASN A 57 1.79 -12.76 15.29
N GLY A 58 0.62 -12.57 15.93
CA GLY A 58 -0.41 -11.66 15.44
C GLY A 58 0.10 -10.22 15.29
N LYS A 59 0.82 -9.72 16.30
CA LYS A 59 1.44 -8.38 16.23
C LYS A 59 2.46 -8.27 15.11
N ARG A 60 3.33 -9.26 14.96
CA ARG A 60 4.35 -9.27 13.89
C ARG A 60 3.71 -9.25 12.50
N LEU A 61 2.60 -9.97 12.32
CA LEU A 61 1.87 -9.97 11.05
C LEU A 61 1.24 -8.59 10.77
N GLU A 62 0.58 -7.98 11.76
CA GLU A 62 0.00 -6.63 11.63
C GLU A 62 1.08 -5.57 11.31
N GLU A 63 2.28 -5.72 11.86
CA GLU A 63 3.42 -4.83 11.57
C GLU A 63 3.96 -5.02 10.15
N LEU A 64 4.09 -6.27 9.68
CA LEU A 64 4.49 -6.58 8.31
C LEU A 64 3.49 -6.04 7.29
N GLU A 65 2.19 -6.24 7.52
CA GLU A 65 1.13 -5.72 6.65
C GLU A 65 1.14 -4.19 6.60
N ARG A 66 1.35 -3.52 7.74
CA ARG A 66 1.52 -2.06 7.80
C ARG A 66 2.76 -1.60 7.02
N ALA A 67 3.90 -2.28 7.19
CA ALA A 67 5.12 -1.93 6.48
C ALA A 67 4.98 -2.12 4.97
N GLU A 68 4.33 -3.20 4.53
CA GLU A 68 4.07 -3.46 3.11
C GLU A 68 3.13 -2.41 2.51
N LYS A 69 2.05 -2.05 3.23
CA LYS A 69 1.13 -1.00 2.81
C LYS A 69 1.84 0.36 2.62
N ILE A 70 2.71 0.74 3.56
CA ILE A 70 3.49 1.98 3.46
C ILE A 70 4.40 1.93 2.23
N ARG A 71 5.12 0.82 2.03
CA ARG A 71 6.01 0.63 0.88
C ARG A 71 5.27 0.71 -0.45
N LEU A 72 4.06 0.14 -0.52
CA LEU A 72 3.24 0.20 -1.73
C LEU A 72 2.75 1.63 -2.00
N GLU A 73 2.33 2.36 -0.97
CA GLU A 73 1.94 3.77 -1.10
C GLU A 73 3.11 4.66 -1.57
N GLU A 74 4.33 4.42 -1.10
CA GLU A 74 5.53 5.12 -1.56
C GLU A 74 5.83 4.84 -3.03
N LEU A 75 5.74 3.57 -3.44
CA LEU A 75 5.97 3.17 -4.83
C LEU A 75 4.95 3.84 -5.78
N VAL A 76 3.67 3.88 -5.39
CA VAL A 76 2.61 4.56 -6.15
C VAL A 76 2.89 6.06 -6.25
N LYS A 77 3.31 6.71 -5.16
CA LYS A 77 3.68 8.14 -5.18
C LYS A 77 4.87 8.40 -6.10
N GLU A 78 5.89 7.55 -6.05
CA GLU A 78 7.08 7.68 -6.90
C GLU A 78 6.73 7.52 -8.40
N GLN A 79 5.88 6.55 -8.74
CA GLN A 79 5.38 6.37 -10.10
C GLN A 79 4.58 7.58 -10.59
N ALA A 80 3.69 8.12 -9.75
CA ALA A 80 2.91 9.30 -10.09
C ALA A 80 3.78 10.55 -10.31
N LEU A 81 4.87 10.70 -9.57
CA LEU A 81 5.85 11.79 -9.78
C LEU A 81 6.59 11.62 -11.10
N LYS A 82 7.08 10.41 -11.41
CA LYS A 82 7.76 10.11 -12.68
C LYS A 82 6.84 10.36 -13.88
N GLU A 83 5.57 9.98 -13.78
CA GLU A 83 4.59 10.24 -14.83
C GLU A 83 4.35 11.74 -15.04
N LYS A 84 4.21 12.51 -13.95
CA LYS A 84 4.08 13.98 -14.02
C LYS A 84 5.29 14.64 -14.66
N GLU A 85 6.50 14.23 -14.28
CA GLU A 85 7.73 14.74 -14.88
C GLU A 85 7.83 14.40 -16.37
N LEU A 86 7.49 13.17 -16.76
CA LEU A 86 7.49 12.75 -18.15
C LEU A 86 6.48 13.56 -18.98
N LYS A 87 5.28 13.76 -18.43
CA LYS A 87 4.24 14.58 -19.06
C LYS A 87 4.70 16.03 -19.25
N LEU A 88 5.30 16.62 -18.21
CA LEU A 88 5.84 17.99 -18.29
C LEU A 88 6.94 18.11 -19.35
N LYS A 89 7.83 17.13 -19.46
CA LYS A 89 8.87 17.10 -20.52
C LYS A 89 8.24 17.04 -21.91
N PHE A 90 7.25 16.18 -22.10
CA PHE A 90 6.55 16.05 -23.38
C PHE A 90 5.82 17.34 -23.78
N ASP A 91 5.11 17.97 -22.84
CA ASP A 91 4.40 19.23 -23.08
C ASP A 91 5.37 20.36 -23.44
N LEU A 92 6.53 20.45 -22.76
CA LEU A 92 7.57 21.41 -23.10
C LEU A 92 8.17 21.17 -24.49
N GLU A 93 8.40 19.92 -24.88
CA GLU A 93 8.94 19.58 -26.19
C GLU A 93 7.94 19.90 -27.31
N ARG A 94 6.66 19.58 -27.10
CA ARG A 94 5.57 20.00 -27.98
C ARG A 94 5.54 21.52 -28.15
N PHE A 95 5.64 22.28 -27.06
CA PHE A 95 5.65 23.75 -27.12
C PHE A 95 6.85 24.32 -27.89
N LYS A 96 8.05 23.73 -27.73
CA LYS A 96 9.25 24.11 -28.48
C LYS A 96 9.08 23.88 -29.98
N ILE A 97 8.52 22.74 -30.37
CA ILE A 97 8.26 22.40 -31.77
C ILE A 97 7.24 23.38 -32.36
N GLU A 98 6.14 23.64 -31.64
CA GLU A 98 5.09 24.55 -32.12
C GLU A 98 5.60 26.00 -32.25
N SER A 99 6.43 26.45 -31.30
CA SER A 99 7.07 27.77 -31.38
C SER A 99 8.05 27.86 -32.55
N ARG A 100 8.84 26.81 -32.80
CA ARG A 100 9.75 26.74 -33.96
C ARG A 100 8.98 26.78 -35.29
N PHE A 101 7.81 26.13 -35.36
CA PHE A 101 6.96 26.19 -36.56
C PHE A 101 6.45 27.61 -36.83
N ARG A 102 5.99 28.34 -35.80
CA ARG A 102 5.49 29.72 -35.97
C ARG A 102 6.55 30.71 -36.47
N VAL A 103 7.80 30.58 -36.03
CA VAL A 103 8.90 31.48 -36.45
C VAL A 103 9.35 31.22 -37.91
N ASN A 104 9.20 29.99 -38.41
CA ASN A 104 9.57 29.65 -39.78
C ASN A 104 8.56 30.15 -40.83
N ASP A 105 7.29 30.31 -40.49
CA ASP A 105 6.28 30.89 -41.40
C ASP A 105 6.49 32.40 -41.61
N GLU A 106 6.87 33.15 -40.56
CA GLU A 106 7.13 34.60 -40.68
C GLU A 106 8.43 34.94 -41.44
N SER A 107 9.36 33.99 -41.53
CA SER A 107 10.65 34.18 -42.22
C SER A 107 10.57 33.98 -43.74
N ASN A 108 9.48 33.40 -44.25
CA ASN A 108 9.35 33.05 -45.68
C ASN A 108 8.54 34.08 -46.49
N ASP A 109 8.01 35.13 -45.85
CA ASP A 109 7.15 36.15 -46.50
C ASP A 109 7.89 37.47 -46.80
N SER A 110 9.15 37.61 -46.37
CA SER A 110 9.92 38.86 -46.50
C SER A 110 10.85 38.93 -47.74
N THR A 111 10.87 37.92 -48.61
CA THR A 111 11.74 37.91 -49.81
C THR A 111 11.05 38.26 -51.14
N ASN A 112 9.75 38.59 -51.16
CA ASN A 112 9.02 38.81 -52.42
C ASN A 112 8.50 40.22 -52.71
N THR A 113 8.97 41.26 -51.99
CA THR A 113 8.53 42.64 -52.25
C THR A 113 9.70 43.60 -52.51
N CYS A 114 10.49 43.39 -53.56
CA CYS A 114 11.20 44.52 -54.14
C CYS A 114 11.55 44.33 -55.63
N SER A 115 11.20 45.36 -56.39
CA SER A 115 11.76 45.73 -57.69
C SER A 115 11.04 45.25 -58.95
N VAL A 116 9.94 45.95 -59.28
CA VAL A 116 9.71 46.35 -60.67
C VAL A 116 9.29 47.83 -60.67
N THR A 117 10.28 48.71 -60.53
CA THR A 117 10.14 50.13 -60.84
C THR A 117 10.87 50.39 -62.15
N SER A 118 10.11 50.87 -63.14
CA SER A 118 10.53 51.67 -64.30
C SER A 118 11.71 51.20 -65.16
N LEU A 119 11.44 50.94 -66.45
CA LEU A 119 12.20 51.58 -67.53
C LEU A 119 11.47 51.47 -68.88
N ILE A 120 11.01 52.64 -69.35
CA ILE A 120 10.89 53.16 -70.73
C ILE A 120 10.28 52.25 -71.80
#